data_AF-A0LNN4-F1
#
_entry.id   AF-A0LNN4-F1
#
_cell.length_a   1.000
_cell.length_b   1.000
_cell.length_c   1.000
_cell.angle_alpha   90.00
_cell.angle_beta   90.00
_cell.angle_gamma   90.00
#
_symmetry.space_group_name_H-M   'P 1'
#
loop_
_entity.id
_entity.type
_entity.pdbx_description
1 polymer ?
#
loop_
_entity_poly.entity_id
_entity_poly.type
_entity_poly.pdbx_seq_one_letter_code
_entity_poly.pdbx_strand_id
1 'polypeptide(L)'
;MLEDPVEQLAEWKRELEGAWRAIPKPFRNDHSVRRTLQCHLFARICSAEVRVVADYLPPRVQDRAVDLIVVREDLEIAWAICFDTLVALAAVKSLGSFAARNKVIFTTGMIEKKVQESRFFLNAEIQHVHLRPFDHFA
;
A
#
# COMPACT_ATOMS: atom_id res chain seq x y z
N MET A 1 8.61 -5.87 -16.21
CA MET A 1 9.65 -5.37 -15.26
C MET A 1 9.11 -5.43 -13.84
N LEU A 2 9.59 -6.35 -13.01
CA LEU A 2 9.40 -6.28 -11.56
C LEU A 2 10.81 -6.38 -10.98
N GLU A 3 11.35 -5.20 -10.70
CA GLU A 3 12.71 -4.93 -10.25
C GLU A 3 12.94 -5.44 -8.82
N ASP A 4 14.12 -5.18 -8.28
CA ASP A 4 14.43 -5.37 -6.87
C ASP A 4 13.32 -4.75 -5.98
N PRO A 5 12.75 -5.50 -5.00
CA PRO A 5 11.64 -4.99 -4.20
C PRO A 5 11.91 -3.65 -3.50
N VAL A 6 13.18 -3.37 -3.17
CA VAL A 6 13.57 -2.11 -2.52
C VAL A 6 13.47 -0.93 -3.50
N GLU A 7 13.99 -1.08 -4.71
CA GLU A 7 13.91 -0.06 -5.76
C GLU A 7 12.45 0.21 -6.14
N GLN A 8 11.65 -0.84 -6.29
CA GLN A 8 10.23 -0.72 -6.64
C GLN A 8 9.44 0.05 -5.57
N LEU A 9 9.69 -0.21 -4.29
CA LEU A 9 9.04 0.51 -3.19
C LEU A 9 9.48 1.97 -3.11
N ALA A 10 10.75 2.27 -3.41
CA ALA A 10 11.24 3.64 -3.47
C ALA A 10 10.56 4.42 -4.60
N GLU A 11 10.38 3.81 -5.77
CA GLU A 11 9.61 4.38 -6.88
C GLU A 11 8.16 4.65 -6.47
N TRP A 12 7.45 3.63 -5.96
CA TRP A 12 6.05 3.78 -5.55
C TRP A 12 5.88 4.81 -4.46
N LYS A 13 6.78 4.89 -3.49
CA LYS A 13 6.76 5.94 -2.47
C LYS A 13 6.78 7.33 -3.09
N ARG A 14 7.69 7.58 -4.04
CA ARG A 14 7.80 8.87 -4.73
C ARG A 14 6.54 9.20 -5.52
N GLU A 15 6.00 8.25 -6.27
CA GLU A 15 4.77 8.41 -7.05
C GLU A 15 3.56 8.71 -6.14
N LEU A 16 3.37 7.91 -5.09
CA LEU A 16 2.28 8.04 -4.13
C LEU A 16 2.33 9.38 -3.39
N GLU A 17 3.51 9.84 -2.97
CA GLU A 17 3.65 11.15 -2.34
C GLU A 17 3.36 12.30 -3.31
N GLY A 18 3.75 12.15 -4.58
CA GLY A 18 3.37 13.07 -5.65
C GLY A 18 1.85 13.15 -5.83
N ALA A 19 1.20 11.99 -5.93
CA ALA A 19 -0.25 11.87 -6.04
C ALA A 19 -0.96 12.50 -4.83
N TRP A 20 -0.46 12.28 -3.61
CA TRP A 20 -1.04 12.89 -2.42
C TRP A 20 -0.91 14.41 -2.44
N ARG A 21 0.24 14.96 -2.80
CA ARG A 21 0.43 16.43 -2.94
C ARG A 21 -0.56 17.04 -3.92
N ALA A 22 -0.91 16.33 -4.99
CA ALA A 22 -1.86 16.79 -5.99
C ALA A 22 -3.33 16.82 -5.52
N ILE A 23 -3.69 16.07 -4.46
CA ILE A 23 -5.04 16.13 -3.88
C ILE A 23 -5.27 17.55 -3.34
N PRO A 24 -6.36 18.27 -3.67
CA PRO A 24 -6.58 19.60 -3.11
C PRO A 24 -6.81 19.54 -1.60
N LYS A 25 -6.18 20.45 -0.84
CA LYS A 25 -6.15 20.43 0.64
C LYS A 25 -7.52 20.20 1.30
N PRO A 26 -8.63 20.84 0.89
CA PRO A 26 -9.94 20.62 1.51
C PRO A 26 -10.47 19.17 1.42
N PHE A 27 -9.97 18.38 0.48
CA PHE A 27 -10.42 17.00 0.24
C PHE A 27 -9.45 15.95 0.79
N ARG A 28 -8.38 16.34 1.50
CA ARG A 28 -7.37 15.42 2.05
C ARG A 28 -7.79 14.78 3.37
N ASN A 29 -8.98 14.18 3.42
CA ASN A 29 -9.36 13.29 4.53
C ASN A 29 -8.80 11.87 4.30
N ASP A 30 -8.63 11.10 5.38
CA ASP A 30 -8.03 9.75 5.36
C ASP A 30 -8.62 8.84 4.28
N HIS A 31 -9.96 8.80 4.17
CA HIS A 31 -10.66 7.99 3.18
C HIS A 31 -10.30 8.40 1.74
N SER A 32 -10.36 9.71 1.45
CA SER A 32 -10.10 10.24 0.12
C SER A 32 -8.63 10.09 -0.27
N VAL A 33 -7.71 10.28 0.68
CA VAL A 33 -6.28 10.02 0.49
C VAL A 33 -6.06 8.55 0.15
N ARG A 34 -6.51 7.62 1.00
CA ARG A 34 -6.36 6.18 0.78
C ARG A 34 -6.87 5.77 -0.59
N ARG A 35 -8.09 6.16 -0.95
CA ARG A 35 -8.69 5.74 -2.21
C ARG A 35 -8.00 6.36 -3.43
N THR A 36 -7.59 7.63 -3.34
CA THR A 36 -6.84 8.28 -4.42
C THR A 36 -5.50 7.60 -4.66
N LEU A 37 -4.77 7.27 -3.58
CA LEU A 37 -3.49 6.57 -3.66
C LEU A 37 -3.63 5.16 -4.24
N GLN A 38 -4.65 4.42 -3.81
CA GLN A 38 -4.98 3.12 -4.38
C GLN A 38 -5.28 3.21 -5.88
N CYS A 39 -6.12 4.15 -6.31
CA CYS A 39 -6.44 4.35 -7.72
C CYS A 39 -5.21 4.76 -8.54
N HIS A 40 -4.38 5.66 -7.99
CA HIS A 40 -3.16 6.11 -8.65
C HIS A 40 -2.19 4.94 -8.86
N LEU A 41 -1.92 4.16 -7.81
CA LEU A 41 -1.00 3.04 -7.90
C LEU A 41 -1.56 1.91 -8.79
N PHE A 42 -2.87 1.64 -8.74
CA PHE A 42 -3.52 0.73 -9.68
C PHE A 42 -3.22 1.13 -11.13
N ALA A 43 -3.46 2.40 -11.47
CA ALA A 43 -3.22 2.90 -12.83
C ALA A 43 -1.75 2.84 -13.24
N ARG A 44 -0.81 3.04 -12.29
CA ARG A 44 0.63 2.95 -12.55
C ARG A 44 1.12 1.52 -12.80
N ILE A 45 0.57 0.54 -12.09
CA ILE A 45 1.01 -0.87 -12.18
C ILE A 45 0.37 -1.58 -13.38
N CYS A 46 -0.88 -1.25 -13.71
CA CYS A 46 -1.59 -1.86 -14.84
C CYS A 46 -0.78 -1.73 -16.14
N SER A 47 -0.37 -2.87 -16.68
CA SER A 47 0.38 -2.98 -17.93
C SER A 47 0.02 -4.28 -18.64
N ALA A 48 0.66 -4.57 -19.78
CA ALA A 48 0.39 -5.79 -20.53
C ALA A 48 0.83 -7.08 -19.78
N GLU A 49 1.86 -6.99 -18.94
CA GLU A 49 2.52 -8.15 -18.31
C GLU A 49 1.92 -8.55 -16.94
N VAL A 50 1.11 -7.67 -16.34
CA VAL A 50 0.52 -7.89 -15.01
C VAL A 50 -0.93 -7.47 -14.95
N ARG A 51 -1.72 -8.21 -14.17
CA ARG A 51 -3.10 -7.87 -13.84
C ARG A 51 -3.16 -7.36 -12.41
N VAL A 52 -3.96 -6.35 -12.17
CA VAL A 52 -4.17 -5.81 -10.82
C VAL A 52 -5.61 -6.04 -10.40
N VAL A 53 -5.81 -6.64 -9.23
CA VAL A 53 -7.12 -6.80 -8.59
C VAL A 53 -7.20 -5.80 -7.45
N ALA A 54 -8.19 -4.91 -7.50
CA ALA A 54 -8.43 -3.94 -6.44
C ALA A 54 -9.48 -4.49 -5.45
N ASP A 55 -9.30 -4.15 -4.18
CA ASP A 55 -10.29 -4.36 -3.11
C ASP A 55 -10.71 -5.82 -2.92
N TYR A 56 -9.73 -6.73 -2.96
CA TYR A 56 -9.97 -8.16 -2.77
C TYR A 56 -10.17 -8.50 -1.29
N LEU A 57 -11.30 -9.11 -0.94
CA LEU A 57 -11.58 -9.61 0.40
C LEU A 57 -11.24 -11.11 0.48
N PRO A 58 -10.18 -11.51 1.20
CA PRO A 58 -9.82 -12.92 1.33
C PRO A 58 -10.92 -13.73 2.02
N PRO A 59 -11.36 -14.88 1.48
CA PRO A 59 -12.46 -15.66 2.06
C PRO A 59 -12.22 -16.12 3.50
N ARG A 60 -10.95 -16.34 3.89
CA ARG A 60 -10.55 -16.84 5.22
C ARG A 60 -10.40 -15.75 6.27
N VAL A 61 -10.22 -14.49 5.86
CA VAL A 61 -10.03 -13.33 6.74
C VAL A 61 -10.88 -12.19 6.21
N GLN A 62 -12.00 -11.93 6.88
CA GLN A 62 -12.98 -10.93 6.45
C GLN A 62 -12.87 -9.60 7.23
N ASP A 63 -11.80 -9.42 7.99
CA ASP A 63 -11.58 -8.20 8.79
C ASP A 63 -11.43 -6.96 7.90
N ARG A 64 -10.72 -7.07 6.76
CA ARG A 64 -10.62 -6.02 5.73
C ARG A 64 -10.17 -6.57 4.38
N ALA A 65 -10.46 -5.83 3.32
CA ALA A 65 -9.93 -6.10 1.99
C ALA A 65 -8.43 -5.75 1.88
N VAL A 66 -7.74 -6.41 0.96
CA VAL A 66 -6.42 -6.02 0.46
C VAL A 66 -6.63 -5.03 -0.67
N ASP A 67 -6.01 -3.86 -0.56
CA ASP A 67 -6.29 -2.73 -1.45
C ASP A 67 -5.89 -3.03 -2.91
N LEU A 68 -4.72 -3.63 -3.13
CA LEU A 68 -4.29 -4.09 -4.46
C LEU A 68 -3.56 -5.43 -4.38
N ILE A 69 -3.84 -6.30 -5.35
CA ILE A 69 -3.10 -7.53 -5.62
C ILE A 69 -2.57 -7.46 -7.04
N VAL A 70 -1.26 -7.60 -7.20
CA VAL A 70 -0.59 -7.65 -8.51
C VAL A 70 -0.29 -9.10 -8.86
N VAL A 71 -0.87 -9.55 -9.97
CA VAL A 71 -0.85 -10.95 -10.41
C VAL A 71 -0.11 -11.01 -11.76
N ARG A 72 0.89 -11.89 -11.84
CA ARG A 72 1.60 -12.19 -13.09
C ARG A 72 0.76 -13.08 -14.00
N GLU A 73 1.20 -13.28 -15.24
CA GLU A 73 0.52 -14.15 -16.20
C GLU A 73 0.37 -15.60 -15.72
N ASP A 74 1.33 -16.11 -14.95
CA ASP A 74 1.35 -17.45 -14.36
C ASP A 74 0.50 -17.59 -13.09
N LEU A 75 -0.27 -16.55 -12.74
CA LEU A 75 -1.09 -16.43 -11.53
C LEU A 75 -0.29 -16.30 -10.21
N GLU A 76 1.03 -16.11 -10.27
CA GLU A 76 1.80 -15.72 -9.08
C GLU A 76 1.36 -14.34 -8.59
N ILE A 77 1.06 -14.23 -7.30
CA ILE A 77 0.85 -12.92 -6.65
C ILE A 77 2.22 -12.29 -6.37
N ALA A 78 2.64 -11.38 -7.24
CA ALA A 78 3.91 -10.67 -7.10
C ALA A 78 3.90 -9.67 -5.92
N TRP A 79 2.77 -8.98 -5.72
CA TRP A 79 2.59 -7.99 -4.67
C TRP A 79 1.19 -8.03 -4.08
N ALA A 80 1.11 -7.92 -2.76
CA ALA A 80 -0.11 -7.61 -2.02
C ALA A 80 0.10 -6.31 -1.23
N ILE A 81 -0.80 -5.35 -1.44
CA ILE A 81 -0.58 -3.96 -1.05
C ILE A 81 -1.76 -3.48 -0.22
N CYS A 82 -1.45 -2.79 0.88
CA CYS A 82 -2.43 -2.17 1.74
C CYS A 82 -2.09 -0.70 2.00
N PHE A 83 -3.11 0.13 2.12
CA PHE A 83 -3.03 1.53 2.51
C PHE A 83 -3.84 1.75 3.79
N ASP A 84 -3.23 2.32 4.81
CA ASP A 84 -3.93 2.66 6.06
C ASP A 84 -3.31 3.89 6.71
N THR A 85 -4.05 4.59 7.59
CA THR A 85 -3.47 5.72 8.33
C THR A 85 -2.33 5.26 9.25
N LEU A 86 -2.48 4.09 9.87
CA LEU A 86 -1.49 3.44 10.74
C LEU A 86 -1.34 1.97 10.33
N VAL A 87 -0.31 1.28 10.83
CA VAL A 87 -0.28 -0.18 10.70
C VAL A 87 -1.40 -0.78 11.54
N ALA A 88 -2.35 -1.46 10.91
CA ALA A 88 -3.49 -2.08 11.57
C ALA A 88 -3.35 -3.61 11.60
N LEU A 89 -3.73 -4.24 12.73
CA LEU A 89 -3.75 -5.70 12.86
C LEU A 89 -4.59 -6.38 11.77
N ALA A 90 -5.73 -5.79 11.42
CA ALA A 90 -6.58 -6.30 10.34
C ALA A 90 -5.83 -6.37 9.00
N ALA A 91 -4.92 -5.42 8.74
CA ALA A 91 -4.17 -5.36 7.47
C ALA A 91 -3.10 -6.44 7.43
N VAL A 92 -2.39 -6.59 8.55
CA VAL A 92 -1.42 -7.66 8.76
C VAL A 92 -2.07 -9.04 8.60
N LYS A 93 -3.23 -9.28 9.22
CA LYS A 93 -3.97 -10.54 9.09
C LYS A 93 -4.42 -10.81 7.65
N SER A 94 -4.93 -9.78 6.97
CA SER A 94 -5.42 -9.91 5.58
C SER A 94 -4.28 -10.25 4.62
N LEU A 95 -3.14 -9.53 4.72
CA LEU A 95 -1.92 -9.82 3.95
C LEU A 95 -1.29 -11.17 4.32
N GLY A 96 -1.43 -11.61 5.57
CA GLY A 96 -0.96 -12.91 6.04
C GLY A 96 -1.82 -14.11 5.59
N SER A 97 -3.01 -13.86 5.04
CA SER A 97 -3.99 -14.93 4.76
C SER A 97 -3.74 -15.72 3.48
N PHE A 98 -2.78 -15.29 2.65
CA PHE A 98 -2.40 -15.94 1.40
C PHE A 98 -0.91 -15.74 1.07
N ALA A 99 -0.41 -16.53 0.13
CA ALA A 99 0.96 -16.43 -0.37
C ALA A 99 1.08 -15.30 -1.39
N ALA A 100 2.03 -14.41 -1.17
CA ALA A 100 2.43 -13.36 -2.10
C ALA A 100 3.94 -13.20 -1.97
N ARG A 101 4.63 -13.00 -3.10
CA ARG A 101 6.08 -12.84 -3.11
C ARG A 101 6.53 -11.63 -2.30
N ASN A 102 5.79 -10.53 -2.39
CA ASN A 102 6.02 -9.33 -1.61
C ASN A 102 4.71 -8.84 -0.99
N LYS A 103 4.78 -8.34 0.24
CA LYS A 103 3.65 -7.75 0.97
C LYS A 103 4.08 -6.40 1.52
N VAL A 104 3.25 -5.37 1.37
CA VAL A 104 3.57 -4.03 1.86
C VAL A 104 2.35 -3.30 2.41
N ILE A 105 2.56 -2.55 3.50
CA ILE A 105 1.62 -1.56 4.02
C ILE A 105 2.22 -0.18 3.81
N PHE A 106 1.51 0.68 3.07
CA PHE A 106 1.79 2.10 2.99
C PHE A 106 0.98 2.87 4.04
N THR A 107 1.65 3.63 4.91
CA THR A 107 0.96 4.43 5.94
C THR A 107 0.87 5.92 5.62
N THR A 108 -0.30 6.50 5.87
CA THR A 108 -0.64 7.91 5.57
C THR A 108 -0.87 8.78 6.82
N GLY A 109 -0.54 8.30 8.02
CA GLY A 109 -0.73 9.06 9.25
C GLY A 109 0.23 10.24 9.36
N MET A 110 -0.31 11.45 9.58
CA MET A 110 0.50 12.67 9.70
C MET A 110 1.32 12.77 11.00
N ILE A 111 0.98 11.98 12.02
CA ILE A 111 1.71 11.95 13.30
C ILE A 111 2.68 10.78 13.28
N GLU A 112 3.92 11.04 12.90
CA GLU A 112 4.94 10.00 12.75
C GLU A 112 5.08 9.10 13.99
N LYS A 113 5.05 9.68 15.19
CA LYS A 113 5.13 8.91 16.44
C LYS A 113 4.07 7.79 16.51
N LYS A 114 2.82 8.09 16.13
CA LYS A 114 1.74 7.08 16.11
C LYS A 114 1.98 6.01 15.05
N VAL A 115 2.53 6.39 13.90
CA VAL A 115 2.91 5.44 12.84
C VAL A 115 3.96 4.49 13.38
N GLN A 116 5.03 5.00 14.01
CA GLN A 116 6.09 4.17 14.58
C GLN A 116 5.56 3.24 15.67
N GLU A 117 4.75 3.76 16.59
CA GLU A 117 4.12 2.97 17.66
C GLU A 117 3.28 1.82 17.07
N SER A 118 2.51 2.05 16.01
CA SER A 118 1.65 1.04 15.38
C SER A 118 2.40 -0.12 14.71
N ARG A 119 3.70 0.03 14.44
CA ARG A 119 4.53 -1.01 13.77
C ARG A 119 4.68 -2.28 14.59
N PHE A 120 4.31 -2.29 15.87
CA PHE A 120 4.32 -3.48 16.71
C PHE A 120 3.46 -4.63 16.15
N PHE A 121 2.49 -4.34 15.30
CA PHE A 121 1.69 -5.37 14.62
C PHE A 121 2.42 -6.06 13.45
N LEU A 122 3.51 -5.47 12.93
CA LEU A 122 4.22 -6.02 11.77
C LEU A 122 4.91 -7.35 12.10
N ASN A 123 5.02 -8.21 11.09
CA ASN A 123 5.88 -9.37 11.10
C ASN A 123 6.99 -9.21 10.03
N ALA A 124 7.91 -10.17 9.95
CA ALA A 124 9.05 -10.11 9.02
C ALA A 124 8.67 -10.23 7.54
N GLU A 125 7.47 -10.72 7.21
CA GLU A 125 7.02 -10.90 5.83
C GLU A 125 6.43 -9.64 5.20
N ILE A 126 6.00 -8.68 6.02
CA ILE A 126 5.28 -7.50 5.58
C ILE A 126 6.18 -6.28 5.69
N GLN A 127 6.50 -5.70 4.54
CA GLN A 127 7.24 -4.46 4.43
C GLN A 127 6.34 -3.29 4.83
N HIS A 128 6.94 -2.22 5.37
CA HIS A 128 6.23 -1.02 5.77
C HIS A 128 6.89 0.21 5.20
N VAL A 129 6.10 1.05 4.53
CA VAL A 129 6.55 2.31 3.94
C VAL A 129 5.65 3.43 4.44
N HIS A 130 6.20 4.32 5.26
CA HIS A 130 5.47 5.52 5.66
C HIS A 130 5.62 6.60 4.59
N LEU A 131 4.50 7.11 4.07
CA LEU A 131 4.46 8.22 3.12
C LEU A 131 4.53 9.57 3.86
N ARG A 132 5.43 10.44 3.40
CA ARG A 132 5.75 11.75 3.97
C ARG A 132 5.68 12.85 2.91
N PRO A 133 4.50 13.09 2.31
CA PRO A 133 4.36 13.96 1.15
C PRO A 133 4.61 15.45 1.43
N PHE A 134 4.57 15.88 2.69
CA PHE A 134 4.65 17.28 3.11
C PHE A 134 5.87 17.60 3.98
N ASP A 135 6.76 16.63 4.16
CA ASP A 135 8.01 16.89 4.85
C ASP A 135 8.99 17.48 3.81
N HIS A 136 9.31 18.78 3.99
CA HIS A 136 10.18 19.69 3.21
C HIS A 136 9.44 20.52 2.14
N PHE A 137 9.52 21.86 2.11
CA PHE A 137 10.63 22.75 2.51
C PHE A 137 10.51 23.44 3.89
N ALA A 138 11.53 23.25 4.72
CA ALA A 138 12.38 24.35 5.20
C ALA A 138 13.70 24.29 4.41
#